data_AF-A0A8T6SIM0-F1
#
_entry.id   AF-A0A8T6SIM0-F1
#
_cell.length_a   1.000
_cell.length_b   1.000
_cell.length_c   1.000
_cell.angle_alpha   90.00
_cell.angle_beta   90.00
_cell.angle_gamma   90.00
#
_symmetry.space_group_name_H-M   'P 1'
#
loop_
_entity.id
_entity.type
_entity.pdbx_description
1 polymer ?
#
loop_
_entity_poly.entity_id
_entity_poly.type
_entity_poly.pdbx_seq_one_letter_code
_entity_poly.pdbx_strand_id
1 'polypeptide(L)' 'GKAALISLHRLRPQFYGQPPNNQLFIERSKKEAVHELGHTLGLEHCSNSSCVMHFSNSILETDRKG' A
#
# COMPACT_ATOMS: atom_id res chain seq x y z
N GLY A 1 10.75 -10.66 7.59
CA GLY A 1 11.92 -10.08 8.31
C GLY A 1 11.51 -9.51 9.66
N LYS A 2 12.41 -8.99 10.50
CA LYS A 2 12.05 -8.48 11.86
C LYS A 2 11.48 -7.05 11.88
N ALA A 3 11.62 -6.32 10.78
CA ALA A 3 11.19 -4.93 10.65
C ALA A 3 10.76 -4.65 9.21
N ALA A 4 9.97 -3.60 9.05
CA ALA A 4 9.42 -3.09 7.80
C ALA A 4 9.48 -1.55 7.79
N LEU A 5 9.55 -0.96 6.60
CA LEU A 5 9.55 0.49 6.41
C LEU A 5 8.64 0.85 5.23
N ILE A 6 7.79 1.86 5.42
CA ILE A 6 6.95 2.42 4.36
C ILE A 6 7.25 3.90 4.16
N SER A 7 7.11 4.37 2.93
CA SER A 7 7.16 5.80 2.59
C SER A 7 5.76 6.33 2.30
N LEU A 8 5.34 7.35 3.03
CA LEU A 8 4.03 7.97 2.84
C LEU A 8 4.02 9.03 1.71
N HIS A 9 5.18 9.40 1.18
CA HIS A 9 5.33 10.52 0.26
C HIS A 9 4.47 10.34 -1.01
N ARG A 10 4.53 9.16 -1.63
CA ARG A 10 3.77 8.83 -2.85
C ARG A 10 2.34 8.37 -2.58
N LEU A 11 1.94 8.20 -1.33
CA LEU A 11 0.56 7.79 -1.00
C LEU A 11 -0.40 8.98 -0.97
N ARG A 12 0.12 10.19 -0.83
CA ARG A 12 -0.65 11.43 -0.83
C ARG A 12 -1.21 11.70 -2.23
N PRO A 13 -2.53 11.89 -2.39
CA PRO A 13 -3.13 12.28 -3.68
C PRO A 13 -2.44 13.50 -4.32
N GLN A 14 -1.99 14.44 -3.50
CA GLN A 14 -1.29 15.65 -3.94
C GLN A 14 0.02 15.37 -4.69
N PHE A 15 0.69 14.24 -4.43
CA PHE A 15 1.87 13.83 -5.20
C PHE A 15 1.54 13.65 -6.70
N TYR A 16 0.29 13.27 -7.00
CA TYR A 16 -0.23 13.08 -8.35
C TYR A 16 -1.08 14.26 -8.85
N GLY A 17 -0.97 15.44 -8.21
CA GLY A 17 -1.73 16.64 -8.60
C GLY A 17 -3.22 16.59 -8.26
N GLN A 18 -3.67 15.62 -7.44
CA GLN A 18 -5.06 15.53 -7.00
C GLN A 18 -5.32 16.38 -5.74
N PRO A 19 -6.58 16.79 -5.50
CA PRO A 19 -6.96 17.45 -4.26
C PRO A 19 -6.65 16.58 -3.03
N PRO A 20 -6.41 17.20 -1.85
CA PRO A 20 -6.24 16.46 -0.61
C PRO A 20 -7.43 15.53 -0.34
N ASN A 21 -7.15 14.26 -0.05
CA ASN A 21 -8.15 13.30 0.40
C ASN A 21 -7.55 12.44 1.53
N ASN A 22 -7.88 12.80 2.78
CA ASN A 22 -7.34 12.14 3.97
C ASN A 22 -7.81 10.69 4.09
N GLN A 23 -9.05 10.38 3.69
CA GLN A 23 -9.56 9.02 3.73
C GLN A 23 -8.74 8.12 2.80
N LEU A 24 -8.54 8.55 1.55
CA LEU A 24 -7.76 7.80 0.58
C LEU A 24 -6.29 7.66 1.01
N PHE A 25 -5.70 8.71 1.56
CA PHE A 25 -4.34 8.67 2.10
C PHE A 25 -4.19 7.65 3.25
N ILE A 26 -5.15 7.62 4.19
CA ILE A 26 -5.15 6.65 5.29
C ILE A 26 -5.36 5.23 4.76
N GLU A 27 -6.28 5.02 3.82
CA GLU A 27 -6.50 3.70 3.20
C GLU A 27 -5.23 3.17 2.54
N ARG A 28 -4.56 3.98 1.71
CA ARG A 28 -3.28 3.61 1.08
C ARG A 28 -2.21 3.28 2.10
N SER A 29 -2.10 4.11 3.15
CA SER A 29 -1.12 3.91 4.23
C SER A 29 -1.35 2.61 4.98
N LYS A 30 -2.61 2.26 5.26
CA LYS A 30 -2.97 0.98 5.89
C LYS A 30 -2.60 -0.20 5.00
N LYS A 31 -2.94 -0.16 3.71
CA LYS A 31 -2.65 -1.25 2.77
C LYS A 31 -1.15 -1.54 2.67
N GLU A 32 -0.32 -0.50 2.50
CA GLU A 32 1.14 -0.69 2.43
C GLU A 32 1.73 -1.09 3.81
N ALA A 33 1.21 -0.56 4.92
CA ALA A 33 1.64 -1.00 6.25
C ALA A 33 1.33 -2.49 6.49
N VAL A 34 0.13 -2.94 6.14
CA VAL A 34 -0.28 -4.34 6.26
C VAL A 34 0.50 -5.24 5.31
N HIS A 35 0.78 -4.78 4.08
CA HIS A 35 1.61 -5.49 3.12
C HIS A 35 3.01 -5.79 3.67
N GLU A 36 3.70 -4.76 4.16
CA GLU A 36 5.04 -4.92 4.72
C GLU A 36 5.02 -5.70 6.04
N LEU A 37 3.99 -5.54 6.87
CA LEU A 37 3.79 -6.40 8.05
C LEU A 37 3.61 -7.87 7.64
N GLY A 38 2.90 -8.16 6.55
CA GLY A 38 2.79 -9.51 5.99
C GLY A 38 4.17 -10.10 5.66
N HIS A 39 5.05 -9.33 5.04
CA HIS A 39 6.44 -9.75 4.83
C HIS A 39 7.22 -9.94 6.14
N THR A 40 6.93 -9.17 7.20
CA THR A 40 7.53 -9.44 8.52
C THR A 40 7.08 -10.77 9.11
N LEU A 41 5.83 -11.16 8.82
CA LEU A 41 5.21 -12.42 9.25
C LEU A 41 5.49 -13.61 8.32
N GLY A 42 6.25 -13.41 7.24
CA GLY A 42 6.65 -14.48 6.31
C GLY A 42 5.70 -14.73 5.14
N LEU A 43 4.76 -13.82 4.88
CA LEU A 43 3.91 -13.89 3.70
C LEU A 43 4.67 -13.42 2.45
N GLU A 44 4.53 -14.17 1.36
CA GLU A 44 5.00 -13.79 0.03
C GLU A 44 3.92 -13.04 -0.75
N HIS A 45 4.28 -12.56 -1.95
CA HIS A 45 3.31 -11.89 -2.81
C HIS A 45 2.16 -12.81 -3.24
N CYS A 46 0.96 -12.25 -3.30
CA CYS A 46 -0.23 -12.94 -3.81
C CYS A 46 -0.49 -12.60 -5.29
N SER A 47 -0.88 -13.61 -6.08
CA SER A 47 -1.30 -13.42 -7.48
C SER A 47 -2.68 -12.75 -7.62
N ASN A 48 -3.52 -12.82 -6.58
CA ASN A 48 -4.82 -12.15 -6.55
C ASN A 48 -4.63 -10.64 -6.41
N SER A 49 -5.02 -9.87 -7.43
CA SER A 49 -4.90 -8.41 -7.46
C SER A 49 -5.76 -7.68 -6.42
N SER A 50 -6.69 -8.38 -5.78
CA SER A 50 -7.49 -7.86 -4.67
C SER A 50 -6.87 -8.14 -3.30
N CYS A 51 -5.83 -8.98 -3.18
CA CYS A 51 -5.20 -9.29 -1.89
C CYS A 51 -4.21 -8.19 -1.46
N VAL A 52 -4.19 -7.82 -0.17
CA VAL A 52 -3.20 -6.86 0.37
C VAL A 52 -1.74 -7.23 0.07
N MET A 53 -1.41 -8.52 -0.02
CA MET A 53 -0.07 -9.01 -0.37
C MET A 53 0.21 -8.97 -1.89
N HIS A 54 -0.68 -8.42 -2.71
CA HIS A 54 -0.38 -8.19 -4.12
C HIS A 54 0.69 -7.11 -4.26
N PHE A 55 1.71 -7.40 -5.08
CA PHE A 55 2.74 -6.43 -5.42
C PHE A 55 2.14 -5.25 -6.19
N SER A 56 2.53 -4.02 -5.85
CA SER A 56 2.02 -2.81 -6.50
C SER A 56 3.16 -1.97 -7.05
N ASN A 57 3.17 -1.77 -8.37
CA ASN A 57 4.12 -0.86 -9.04
C ASN A 57 3.55 0.55 -9.21
N SER A 58 2.26 0.73 -8.97
CA SER A 58 1.55 1.98 -9.17
C SER A 58 0.53 2.25 -8.06
N ILE A 59 0.18 3.53 -7.90
CA ILE A 59 -0.84 3.94 -6.92
C ILE A 59 -2.22 3.35 -7.23
N LEU A 60 -2.51 3.10 -8.51
CA LEU A 60 -3.78 2.50 -8.94
C LEU A 60 -3.89 1.03 -8.51
N GLU A 61 -2.77 0.31 -8.45
CA GLU A 61 -2.72 -1.06 -7.93
C GLU A 61 -2.88 -1.07 -6.41
N THR A 62 -2.23 -0.15 -5.70
CA THR A 62 -2.46 0.08 -4.26
C THR A 62 -3.92 0.40 -3.97
N ASP A 63 -4.58 1.19 -4.82
CA ASP A 63 -5.99 1.53 -4.66
C ASP A 63 -6.90 0.32 -4.88
N ARG A 64 -6.52 -0.62 -5.76
CA ARG A 64 -7.27 -1.83 -6.09
C ARG A 64 -7.14 -2.94 -5.05
N LYS A 65 -5.94 -3.20 -4.53
CA LYS A 65 -5.72 -4.28 -3.55
C LYS A 65 -6.37 -3.96 -2.21
N GLY A 66 -6.80 -4.95 -1.42
CA GLY A 66 -7.53 -4.74 -0.16
C GLY A 66 -7.36 -5.89 0.80
#